data_AF-A0A136KNJ8-F1
#
_entry.id   AF-A0A136KNJ8-F1
#
_cell.length_a   1.000
_cell.length_b   1.000
_cell.length_c   1.000
_cell.angle_alpha   90.00
_cell.angle_beta   90.00
_cell.angle_gamma   90.00
#
_symmetry.space_group_name_H-M   'P 1'
#
loop_
_entity.id
_entity.type
_entity.pdbx_description
1 polymer ?
#
loop_
_entity_poly.entity_id
_entity_poly.type
_entity_poly.pdbx_seq_one_letter_code
_entity_poly.pdbx_strand_id
1 'polypeptide(L)'
;MSIIPSRLPDFRVRQRDYLLEISRLLTQELDLEKLLERILKVSIEMLAGQAGIIALKLADGWKVASAHGIAPAFLSYLAPLLEEEKGSRT
;
A
#
# COMPACT_ATOMS: atom_id res chain seq x y z
N MET A 1 5.96 25.66 32.57
CA MET A 1 4.59 25.29 32.14
C MET A 1 4.71 24.60 30.79
N SER A 2 4.86 23.27 30.77
CA SER A 2 4.99 22.51 29.52
C SER A 2 3.59 22.18 29.02
N ILE A 3 3.13 22.91 28.01
CA ILE A 3 1.92 22.53 27.27
C ILE A 3 2.43 21.58 26.19
N ILE A 4 2.46 20.28 26.48
CA ILE A 4 2.57 19.26 25.42
C ILE A 4 1.19 19.24 24.76
N PRO A 5 1.01 19.75 23.53
CA PRO A 5 -0.26 19.59 22.85
C PRO A 5 -0.50 18.09 22.70
N SER A 6 -1.71 17.65 23.00
CA SER A 6 -2.17 16.30 22.73
C SER A 6 -1.99 16.01 21.24
N ARG A 7 -0.84 15.44 20.84
CA ARG A 7 -0.52 15.06 19.44
C ARG A 7 -1.33 13.86 18.92
N LEU A 8 -2.38 13.44 19.63
CA LEU A 8 -3.16 12.23 19.39
C LEU A 8 -4.42 12.40 18.52
N PRO A 9 -5.13 13.56 18.49
CA PRO A 9 -6.24 13.78 17.56
C PRO A 9 -5.75 13.84 16.11
N ASP A 10 -4.66 14.58 15.83
CA ASP A 10 -4.18 14.84 14.47
C ASP A 10 -3.80 13.57 13.69
N PHE A 11 -3.23 12.57 14.37
CA PHE A 11 -2.85 11.32 13.71
C PHE A 11 -4.08 10.50 13.30
N ARG A 12 -5.06 10.37 14.21
CA ARG A 12 -6.30 9.64 13.92
C ARG A 12 -7.18 10.35 12.90
N VAL A 13 -7.21 11.69 12.92
CA VAL A 13 -7.89 12.50 11.91
C VAL A 13 -7.23 12.33 10.55
N ARG A 14 -5.90 12.44 10.45
CA ARG A 14 -5.18 12.21 9.19
C ARG A 14 -5.36 10.79 8.66
N GLN A 15 -5.29 9.78 9.52
CA GLN A 15 -5.52 8.39 9.11
C GLN A 15 -6.94 8.22 8.52
N ARG A 16 -7.95 8.84 9.13
CA ARG A 16 -9.32 8.83 8.58
C ARG A 16 -9.38 9.50 7.21
N ASP A 17 -8.72 10.64 7.04
CA ASP A 17 -8.74 11.38 5.78
C ASP A 17 -8.05 10.59 4.65
N TYR A 18 -6.95 9.89 4.94
CA TYR A 18 -6.33 8.94 3.98
C TYR A 18 -7.26 7.78 3.61
N LEU A 19 -7.97 7.19 4.58
CA LEU A 19 -8.93 6.12 4.29
C LEU A 19 -10.12 6.61 3.44
N LEU A 20 -10.58 7.85 3.67
CA LEU A 20 -11.62 8.48 2.85
C LEU A 20 -11.10 8.74 1.42
N GLU A 21 -9.86 9.17 1.28
CA GLU A 21 -9.23 9.34 -0.03
C GLU A 21 -9.14 8.00 -0.78
N ILE A 22 -8.66 6.93 -0.12
CA ILE A 22 -8.63 5.58 -0.71
C ILE A 22 -10.04 5.13 -1.13
N SER A 23 -11.04 5.32 -0.29
CA SER A 23 -12.43 4.97 -0.60
C SER A 23 -12.97 5.72 -1.82
N ARG A 24 -12.59 6.99 -1.96
CA ARG A 24 -12.92 7.81 -3.15
C ARG A 24 -12.18 7.31 -4.39
N LEU A 25 -10.90 6.97 -4.28
CA LEU A 25 -10.13 6.43 -5.39
C LEU A 25 -10.77 5.14 -5.93
N LEU A 26 -11.15 4.22 -5.04
CA LEU A 26 -11.80 2.95 -5.37
C LEU A 26 -13.12 3.13 -6.16
N THR A 27 -13.79 4.27 -6.02
CA THR A 27 -15.11 4.50 -6.65
C THR A 27 -15.04 5.40 -7.89
N GLN A 28 -13.93 6.10 -8.12
CA GLN A 28 -13.77 7.08 -9.21
C GLN A 28 -12.84 6.60 -10.33
N GLU A 29 -11.96 5.64 -10.06
CA GLU A 29 -10.97 5.16 -11.01
C GLU A 29 -11.37 3.79 -11.56
N LEU A 30 -11.57 3.70 -12.88
CA LEU A 30 -11.87 2.45 -13.58
C LEU A 30 -10.60 1.72 -14.05
N ASP A 31 -9.49 2.44 -14.15
CA ASP A 31 -8.20 1.88 -14.55
C ASP A 31 -7.50 1.28 -13.32
N LEU A 32 -7.48 -0.05 -13.24
CA LEU A 32 -6.93 -0.78 -12.09
C LEU A 32 -5.46 -0.44 -11.84
N GLU A 33 -4.66 -0.27 -12.88
CA GLU A 33 -3.22 0.01 -12.73
C GLU A 33 -3.02 1.38 -12.08
N LYS A 34 -3.71 2.41 -12.60
CA LYS A 34 -3.68 3.76 -12.03
C LYS A 34 -4.25 3.81 -10.61
N LEU A 35 -5.33 3.07 -10.36
CA LEU A 35 -5.95 2.97 -9.05
C LEU A 35 -4.96 2.44 -8.01
N LEU A 36 -4.31 1.31 -8.31
CA LEU A 36 -3.37 0.67 -7.40
C LEU A 36 -2.12 1.52 -7.16
N GLU A 37 -1.62 2.22 -8.18
CA GLU A 37 -0.51 3.17 -8.00
C GLU A 37 -0.88 4.31 -7.05
N ARG A 38 -2.08 4.88 -7.20
CA ARG A 38 -2.55 5.98 -6.34
C ARG A 38 -2.80 5.50 -4.90
N ILE A 39 -3.45 4.35 -4.72
CA ILE A 39 -3.66 3.75 -3.40
C ILE A 39 -2.33 3.48 -2.72
N LEU A 40 -1.34 2.95 -3.45
CA LEU A 40 -0.03 2.64 -2.89
C LEU A 40 0.68 3.91 -2.38
N LYS A 41 0.65 4.99 -3.16
CA LYS A 41 1.21 6.29 -2.75
C LYS A 41 0.56 6.81 -1.46
N VAL A 42 -0.77 6.85 -1.43
CA VAL A 42 -1.54 7.28 -0.24
C VAL A 42 -1.22 6.40 0.98
N SER A 43 -1.11 5.08 0.78
CA SER A 43 -0.81 4.14 1.86
C SER A 43 0.60 4.31 2.41
N ILE A 44 1.59 4.56 1.54
CA ILE A 44 2.98 4.82 1.97
C ILE A 44 3.04 6.10 2.81
N GLU A 45 2.37 7.17 2.37
CA GLU A 45 2.29 8.42 3.13
C GLU A 45 1.58 8.24 4.48
N MET A 46 0.44 7.52 4.48
CA MET A 46 -0.32 7.22 5.70
C MET A 46 0.52 6.46 6.74
N LEU A 47 1.34 5.50 6.29
CA LEU A 47 2.17 4.66 7.14
C LEU A 47 3.54 5.29 7.46
N ALA A 48 3.83 6.48 6.94
CA ALA A 48 5.17 7.09 6.95
C ALA A 48 6.26 6.13 6.41
N GLY A 49 5.90 5.31 5.42
CA GLY A 49 6.78 4.36 4.75
C GLY A 49 7.72 5.04 3.74
N GLN A 50 8.78 4.34 3.34
CA GLN A 50 9.74 4.80 2.32
C GLN A 50 9.51 4.13 0.96
N ALA A 51 8.88 2.96 0.97
CA ALA A 51 8.66 2.12 -0.19
C ALA A 51 7.47 1.18 0.06
N GLY A 52 6.88 0.65 -1.00
CA GLY A 52 5.80 -0.32 -0.89
C GLY A 52 5.49 -0.99 -2.21
N ILE A 53 4.69 -2.06 -2.13
CA ILE A 53 4.28 -2.90 -3.25
C ILE A 53 2.85 -3.38 -3.03
N ILE A 54 2.11 -3.49 -4.12
CA ILE A 54 0.84 -4.20 -4.18
C ILE A 54 1.02 -5.37 -5.17
N ALA A 55 0.83 -6.59 -4.66
CA ALA A 55 0.81 -7.80 -5.47
C ALA A 55 -0.62 -8.36 -5.55
N LEU A 56 -1.02 -8.77 -6.75
CA LEU A 56 -2.31 -9.41 -7.00
C LEU A 56 -2.10 -10.92 -7.13
N LYS A 57 -2.95 -11.70 -6.45
CA LYS A 57 -3.00 -13.15 -6.65
C LYS A 57 -3.79 -13.46 -7.92
N LEU A 58 -3.13 -14.11 -8.87
CA LEU A 58 -3.72 -14.63 -10.11
C LEU A 58 -3.81 -16.15 -10.07
N ALA A 59 -4.37 -16.77 -11.11
CA ALA A 59 -4.50 -18.23 -11.18
C ALA A 59 -3.13 -18.94 -11.23
N ASP A 60 -2.19 -18.37 -11.98
CA ASP A 60 -0.84 -18.87 -12.23
C ASP A 60 0.17 -18.49 -11.13
N GLY A 61 -0.02 -17.35 -10.48
CA GLY A 61 0.97 -16.88 -9.52
C GLY A 61 0.56 -15.62 -8.78
N TRP A 62 1.56 -14.88 -8.33
CA TRP A 62 1.40 -13.51 -7.88
C TRP A 62 1.99 -12.58 -8.94
N LYS A 63 1.32 -11.46 -9.19
CA LYS A 63 1.79 -10.42 -10.09
C LYS A 63 1.93 -9.12 -9.30
N VAL A 64 3.12 -8.52 -9.33
CA VAL A 64 3.30 -7.15 -8.83
C VAL A 64 2.49 -6.21 -9.73
N ALA A 65 1.50 -5.54 -9.15
CA ALA A 65 0.60 -4.63 -9.85
C ALA A 65 0.96 -3.17 -9.64
N SER A 66 1.63 -2.83 -8.54
CA SER A 66 2.23 -1.51 -8.34
C SER A 66 3.41 -1.60 -7.38
N ALA A 67 4.42 -0.76 -7.60
CA ALA A 67 5.59 -0.63 -6.74
C ALA A 67 6.02 0.84 -6.67
N HIS A 68 6.43 1.30 -5.49
CA HIS A 68 6.90 2.66 -5.28
C HIS A 68 8.10 2.66 -4.32
N GLY A 69 9.13 3.46 -4.63
CA GLY A 69 10.36 3.53 -3.84
C GLY A 69 11.24 2.28 -3.92
N ILE A 70 10.96 1.35 -4.86
CA ILE A 70 11.70 0.09 -5.04
C ILE A 70 12.31 0.06 -6.44
N ALA A 71 13.60 -0.23 -6.53
CA ALA A 71 14.27 -0.40 -7.82
C ALA A 71 13.65 -1.61 -8.56
N PRO A 72 13.37 -1.52 -9.88
CA PRO A 72 12.74 -2.62 -10.63
C PRO A 72 13.49 -3.96 -10.52
N ALA A 73 14.83 -3.91 -10.51
CA ALA A 73 15.66 -5.09 -10.32
C ALA A 73 15.45 -5.79 -8.96
N PHE A 74 15.04 -5.03 -7.94
CA PHE A 74 14.74 -5.57 -6.61
C PHE A 74 13.40 -6.32 -6.56
N LEU A 75 12.46 -6.00 -7.46
CA LEU A 75 11.16 -6.67 -7.51
C LEU A 75 11.28 -8.16 -7.85
N SER A 76 12.26 -8.54 -8.67
CA SER A 76 12.54 -9.94 -9.01
C SER A 76 12.96 -10.77 -7.79
N TYR A 77 13.58 -10.16 -6.78
CA TYR A 77 13.95 -10.84 -5.53
C TYR A 77 12.76 -11.06 -4.59
N LEU A 78 11.66 -10.33 -4.78
CA LEU A 78 10.44 -10.46 -3.97
C LEU A 78 9.50 -11.53 -4.53
N ALA A 79 9.69 -11.95 -5.78
CA ALA A 79 8.88 -12.99 -6.41
C ALA A 79 8.86 -14.32 -5.62
N PRO A 80 9.98 -14.85 -5.11
CA PRO A 80 9.97 -16.09 -4.31
C PRO A 80 9.20 -15.97 -2.99
N LEU A 81 9.27 -14.81 -2.31
CA LEU A 81 8.55 -14.58 -1.05
C LEU A 81 7.03 -14.60 -1.25
N LEU A 82 6.57 -14.15 -2.42
CA LEU A 82 5.15 -14.22 -2.78
C LEU A 82 4.73 -15.67 -3.11
N GLU A 83 5.64 -16.50 -3.64
CA GLU A 83 5.36 -17.91 -3.93
C GLU A 83 5.27 -18.78 -2.67
N GLU A 84 6.03 -18.46 -1.62
CA GLU A 84 6.08 -19.22 -0.36
C GLU A 84 4.74 -19.25 0.40
N GLU A 85 3.91 -18.21 0.28
CA GLU A 85 2.53 -18.16 0.81
C GLU A 85 1.61 -19.27 0.26
N LYS A 86 2.01 -20.00 -0.80
CA LYS A 86 1.29 -21.20 -1.26
C LYS A 86 1.39 -22.39 -0.28
N GLY A 87 2.32 -22.36 0.69
CA GLY A 87 2.63 -23.49 1.57
C GLY A 87 1.96 -23.50 2.96
N SER A 88 1.36 -22.39 3.43
CA SER A 88 0.86 -22.28 4.81
C SER A 88 -0.67 -22.38 4.93
N ARG A 89 -1.29 -23.28 4.15
CA ARG A 89 -2.66 -23.76 4.37
C ARG A 89 -2.69 -25.28 4.32
N THR A 90 -2.19 -25.92 5.37
CA THR A 90 -2.56 -27.29 5.74
C THR A 90 -2.68 -27.33 7.25
#